data_AF-A0A930Z3P1-F1
#
_entry.id   AF-A0A930Z3P1-F1
#
_cell.length_a   1.000
_cell.length_b   1.000
_cell.length_c   1.000
_cell.angle_alpha   90.00
_cell.angle_beta   90.00
_cell.angle_gamma   90.00
#
_symmetry.space_group_name_H-M   'P 1'
#
loop_
_entity.id
_entity.type
_entity.pdbx_description
1 polymer ?
#
loop_
_entity_poly.entity_id
_entity_poly.type
_entity_poly.pdbx_seq_one_letter_code
_entity_poly.pdbx_strand_id
1 'polypeptide(L)'
;MAPRKQPTPEDRSHAIQIVIATLASGQDTDPVLEELAALHIRHNTFPAEELLELASDAIGESGATPAEPIDFEKIRERFLPEHRFSGKNQHYKSKYAITAAAMIHGGVYPDLLDDAAWWQTDDLWAYSFFALLIFVRAAAERTGRSVEEVAISIADRRMARLSPIDDRQGAG
;
A
#
# COMPACT_ATOMS: atom_id res chain seq x y z
N MET A 1 10.88 3.49 29.21
CA MET A 1 10.88 4.32 27.97
C MET A 1 9.44 4.75 27.71
N ALA A 2 9.22 6.03 27.37
CA ALA A 2 7.88 6.47 26.94
C ALA A 2 7.54 5.80 25.60
N PRO A 3 6.28 5.41 25.36
CA PRO A 3 5.89 4.85 24.07
C PRO A 3 6.12 5.87 22.94
N ARG A 4 6.71 5.42 21.81
CA ARG A 4 6.85 6.24 20.59
C ARG A 4 5.46 6.67 20.13
N LYS A 5 5.30 7.93 19.73
CA LYS A 5 4.01 8.52 19.30
C LYS A 5 3.93 8.80 17.80
N GLN A 6 5.06 8.91 17.12
CA GLN A 6 5.13 9.26 15.70
C GLN A 6 6.30 8.48 15.03
N PRO A 7 6.15 8.05 13.77
CA PRO A 7 7.23 7.45 13.01
C PRO A 7 8.25 8.52 12.58
N THR A 8 9.51 8.12 12.45
CA THR A 8 10.57 8.95 11.88
C THR A 8 10.64 8.80 10.35
N PRO A 9 11.32 9.70 9.62
CA PRO A 9 11.58 9.52 8.19
C PRO A 9 12.28 8.19 7.86
N GLU A 10 13.14 7.71 8.75
CA GLU A 10 13.82 6.43 8.63
C GLU A 10 12.83 5.26 8.77
N ASP A 11 11.89 5.31 9.73
CA ASP A 11 10.86 4.27 9.85
C ASP A 11 10.01 4.16 8.57
N ARG A 12 9.63 5.32 8.00
CA ARG A 12 8.86 5.39 6.74
C ARG A 12 9.63 4.78 5.58
N SER A 13 10.90 5.19 5.43
CA SER A 13 11.78 4.67 4.39
C SER A 13 11.98 3.17 4.53
N HIS A 14 12.14 2.69 5.76
CA HIS A 14 12.32 1.27 6.06
C HIS A 14 11.08 0.43 5.74
N ALA A 15 9.88 0.91 6.11
CA ALA A 15 8.62 0.24 5.78
C ALA A 15 8.44 0.06 4.26
N ILE A 16 8.75 1.10 3.48
CA ILE A 16 8.73 1.05 2.01
C ILE A 16 9.76 0.04 1.49
N GLN A 17 11.00 0.10 1.98
CA GLN A 17 12.10 -0.73 1.50
C GLN A 17 11.86 -2.23 1.72
N ILE A 18 11.40 -2.63 2.91
CA ILE A 18 11.11 -4.05 3.21
C ILE A 18 10.07 -4.59 2.24
N VAL A 19 8.97 -3.86 2.07
CA VAL A 19 7.85 -4.28 1.21
C VAL A 19 8.28 -4.39 -0.25
N ILE A 20 8.96 -3.37 -0.77
CA ILE A 20 9.43 -3.37 -2.16
C ILE A 20 10.46 -4.49 -2.38
N ALA A 21 11.40 -4.68 -1.45
CA ALA A 21 12.41 -5.73 -1.56
C ALA A 21 11.78 -7.13 -1.60
N THR A 22 10.75 -7.38 -0.78
CA THR A 22 10.03 -8.67 -0.82
C THR A 22 9.28 -8.85 -2.13
N LEU A 23 8.54 -7.82 -2.58
CA LEU A 23 7.79 -7.91 -3.84
C LEU A 23 8.71 -8.09 -5.05
N ALA A 24 9.88 -7.43 -5.06
CA ALA A 24 10.86 -7.53 -6.14
C ALA A 24 11.66 -8.85 -6.13
N SER A 25 11.73 -9.54 -4.99
CA SER A 25 12.44 -10.82 -4.87
C SER A 25 11.55 -12.05 -5.03
N GLY A 26 10.23 -11.86 -5.15
CA GLY A 26 9.25 -12.95 -5.25
C GLY A 26 9.24 -13.87 -4.03
N GLN A 27 9.79 -13.42 -2.90
CA GLN A 27 9.83 -14.18 -1.66
C GLN A 27 8.45 -14.23 -0.99
N ASP A 28 8.32 -15.13 -0.03
CA ASP A 28 7.11 -15.22 0.79
C ASP A 28 6.81 -13.87 1.49
N THR A 29 5.54 -13.51 1.52
CA THR A 29 5.05 -12.25 2.09
C THR A 29 4.77 -12.34 3.58
N ASP A 30 4.67 -13.56 4.14
CA ASP A 30 4.39 -13.75 5.57
C ASP A 30 5.44 -13.11 6.50
N PRO A 31 6.76 -13.25 6.26
CA PRO A 31 7.78 -12.58 7.09
C PRO A 31 7.66 -11.05 7.09
N VAL A 32 7.17 -10.46 6.01
CA VAL A 32 6.99 -8.99 5.91
C VAL A 32 5.93 -8.49 6.87
N LEU A 33 4.88 -9.28 7.10
CA LEU A 33 3.84 -8.91 8.07
C LEU A 33 4.42 -8.82 9.49
N GLU A 34 5.36 -9.69 9.86
CA GLU A 34 6.03 -9.63 11.16
C GLU A 34 6.93 -8.39 11.28
N GLU A 35 7.68 -8.06 10.24
CA GLU A 35 8.52 -6.86 10.20
C GLU A 35 7.69 -5.57 10.25
N LEU A 36 6.59 -5.50 9.49
CA LEU A 36 5.66 -4.37 9.53
C LEU A 36 4.95 -4.26 10.89
N ALA A 37 4.60 -5.39 11.53
CA ALA A 37 4.03 -5.39 12.86
C ALA A 37 5.00 -4.82 13.91
N ALA A 38 6.30 -5.08 13.77
CA ALA A 38 7.32 -4.53 14.65
C ALA A 38 7.49 -3.00 14.49
N LEU A 39 7.17 -2.47 13.31
CA LEU A 39 7.16 -1.04 13.03
C LEU A 39 5.89 -0.32 13.48
N HIS A 40 4.78 -1.05 13.63
CA HIS A 40 3.50 -0.45 13.99
C HIS A 40 3.54 0.28 15.34
N ILE A 41 3.04 1.51 15.34
CA ILE A 41 2.89 2.35 16.53
C ILE A 41 1.41 2.32 16.93
N ARG A 42 1.11 1.84 18.15
CA ARG A 42 -0.27 1.80 18.66
C ARG A 42 -0.93 3.17 18.64
N HIS A 43 -2.23 3.19 18.33
CA HIS A 43 -3.02 4.43 18.21
C HIS A 43 -2.48 5.42 17.17
N ASN A 44 -1.72 4.91 16.20
CA ASN A 44 -1.25 5.61 15.01
C ASN A 44 -1.64 4.77 13.79
N THR A 45 -1.76 5.40 12.64
CA THR A 45 -2.08 4.75 11.37
C THR A 45 -0.84 4.10 10.75
N PHE A 46 0.36 4.49 11.15
CA PHE A 46 1.61 3.95 10.63
C PHE A 46 1.74 2.42 10.78
N PRO A 47 2.20 1.68 9.74
CA PRO A 47 2.63 2.14 8.40
C PRO A 47 1.55 2.15 7.30
N ALA A 48 0.26 2.20 7.64
CA ALA A 48 -0.83 2.10 6.66
C ALA A 48 -0.76 3.12 5.52
N GLU A 49 -0.41 4.37 5.82
CA GLU A 49 -0.30 5.47 4.85
C GLU A 49 0.67 5.13 3.72
N GLU A 50 1.87 4.64 4.08
CA GLU A 50 2.91 4.31 3.12
C GLU A 50 2.45 3.14 2.22
N LEU A 51 1.80 2.15 2.81
CA LEU A 51 1.28 0.96 2.11
C LEU A 51 0.13 1.31 1.16
N LEU A 52 -0.79 2.18 1.58
CA LEU A 52 -1.91 2.63 0.75
C LEU A 52 -1.45 3.53 -0.40
N GLU A 53 -0.41 4.33 -0.20
CA GLU A 53 0.20 5.09 -1.29
C GLU A 53 0.91 4.17 -2.29
N LEU A 54 1.63 3.13 -1.84
CA LEU A 54 2.20 2.12 -2.74
C LEU A 54 1.08 1.40 -3.52
N ALA A 55 -0.04 1.11 -2.87
CA ALA A 55 -1.20 0.50 -3.51
C ALA A 55 -1.80 1.44 -4.57
N SER A 56 -1.89 2.74 -4.27
CA SER A 56 -2.29 3.78 -5.23
C SER A 56 -1.35 3.85 -6.44
N ASP A 57 -0.04 3.71 -6.22
CA ASP A 57 0.95 3.66 -7.30
C ASP A 57 0.75 2.43 -8.18
N ALA A 58 0.45 1.27 -7.58
CA ALA A 58 0.12 0.05 -8.32
C ALA A 58 -1.15 0.21 -9.18
N ILE A 59 -2.18 0.93 -8.69
CA ILE A 59 -3.35 1.29 -9.52
C ILE A 59 -2.89 2.12 -10.73
N GLY A 60 -1.97 3.07 -10.55
CA GLY A 60 -1.39 3.84 -11.65
C GLY A 60 -0.62 2.99 -12.67
N GLU A 61 0.16 2.02 -12.20
CA GLU A 61 0.90 1.08 -13.07
C GLU A 61 -0.04 0.14 -13.85
N SER A 62 -1.22 -0.14 -13.33
CA SER A 62 -2.19 -1.04 -13.97
C SER A 62 -2.82 -0.47 -15.26
N GLY A 63 -2.67 0.83 -15.51
CA GLY A 63 -3.35 1.54 -16.59
C GLY A 63 -4.87 1.55 -16.47
N ALA A 64 -5.42 1.35 -15.26
CA ALA A 64 -6.86 1.40 -15.03
C ALA A 64 -7.45 2.76 -15.40
N THR A 65 -8.61 2.75 -16.06
CA THR A 65 -9.36 3.96 -16.42
C THR A 65 -10.85 3.77 -16.10
N PRO A 66 -11.68 4.82 -16.12
CA PRO A 66 -13.12 4.65 -15.99
C PRO A 66 -13.75 3.77 -17.09
N ALA A 67 -13.15 3.71 -18.27
CA ALA A 67 -13.61 2.87 -19.38
C ALA A 67 -13.16 1.40 -19.24
N GLU A 68 -12.01 1.18 -18.59
CA GLU A 68 -11.42 -0.15 -18.36
C GLU A 68 -10.97 -0.27 -16.89
N PRO A 69 -11.91 -0.35 -15.94
CA PRO A 69 -11.59 -0.33 -14.52
C PRO A 69 -10.96 -1.65 -14.05
N ILE A 70 -10.38 -1.63 -12.84
CA ILE A 70 -10.16 -2.84 -12.06
C ILE A 70 -11.48 -3.17 -11.35
N ASP A 71 -12.06 -4.33 -11.65
CA ASP A 71 -13.30 -4.75 -11.04
C ASP A 71 -13.12 -5.02 -9.54
N PHE A 72 -13.93 -4.34 -8.73
CA PHE A 72 -13.95 -4.55 -7.28
C PHE A 72 -14.62 -5.87 -6.90
N GLU A 73 -15.55 -6.37 -7.73
CA GLU A 73 -16.20 -7.65 -7.49
C GLU A 73 -15.16 -8.78 -7.49
N LYS A 74 -15.15 -9.58 -6.41
CA LYS A 74 -14.23 -10.71 -6.22
C LYS A 74 -12.73 -10.37 -6.26
N ILE A 75 -12.37 -9.09 -6.10
CA ILE A 75 -10.99 -8.63 -6.21
C ILE A 75 -10.05 -9.35 -5.23
N ARG A 76 -10.55 -9.66 -4.02
CA ARG A 76 -9.81 -10.39 -2.98
C ARG A 76 -9.62 -11.85 -3.36
N GLU A 77 -10.68 -12.51 -3.79
CA GLU A 77 -10.66 -13.91 -4.21
C GLU A 77 -9.78 -14.13 -5.45
N ARG A 78 -9.73 -13.16 -6.35
CA ARG A 78 -8.91 -13.21 -7.58
C ARG A 78 -7.44 -12.97 -7.30
N PHE A 79 -7.10 -11.92 -6.56
CA PHE A 79 -5.72 -11.46 -6.41
C PHE A 79 -5.07 -11.82 -5.08
N LEU A 80 -5.82 -12.34 -4.11
CA LEU A 80 -5.27 -12.83 -2.84
C LEU A 80 -5.98 -14.12 -2.38
N PRO A 81 -6.05 -15.18 -3.21
CA PRO A 81 -6.76 -16.42 -2.90
C PRO A 81 -6.19 -17.17 -1.67
N GLU A 82 -4.91 -16.97 -1.37
CA GLU A 82 -4.23 -17.57 -0.22
C GLU A 82 -4.67 -16.97 1.13
N HIS A 83 -5.18 -15.72 1.13
CA HIS A 83 -5.65 -15.05 2.34
C HIS A 83 -7.17 -15.02 2.40
N ARG A 84 -7.75 -15.88 3.25
CA ARG A 84 -9.20 -15.92 3.43
C ARG A 84 -9.67 -14.87 4.44
N PHE A 85 -10.24 -13.78 3.94
CA PHE A 85 -11.00 -12.83 4.76
C PHE A 85 -12.26 -13.51 5.31
N SER A 86 -12.39 -13.56 6.63
CA SER A 86 -13.47 -14.26 7.32
C SER A 86 -14.28 -13.33 8.22
N GLY A 87 -15.61 -13.47 8.13
CA GLY A 87 -16.54 -12.69 8.94
C GLY A 87 -16.70 -11.23 8.51
N LYS A 88 -17.76 -10.59 8.99
CA LYS A 88 -18.15 -9.23 8.58
C LYS A 88 -17.05 -8.19 8.81
N ASN A 89 -16.31 -8.32 9.91
CA ASN A 89 -15.26 -7.37 10.29
C ASN A 89 -14.11 -7.35 9.28
N GLN A 90 -13.49 -8.51 8.98
CA GLN A 90 -12.38 -8.58 8.02
C GLN A 90 -12.81 -8.17 6.60
N HIS A 91 -14.03 -8.51 6.19
CA HIS A 91 -14.60 -8.04 4.92
C HIS A 91 -14.74 -6.52 4.86
N TYR A 92 -15.12 -5.89 5.97
CA TYR A 92 -15.23 -4.44 6.07
C TYR A 92 -13.85 -3.77 6.05
N LYS A 93 -12.91 -4.23 6.88
CA LYS A 93 -11.54 -3.68 6.96
C LYS A 93 -10.78 -3.79 5.65
N SER A 94 -10.83 -4.96 5.01
CA SER A 94 -10.22 -5.15 3.68
C SER A 94 -10.90 -4.28 2.62
N LYS A 95 -12.23 -4.18 2.64
CA LYS A 95 -12.95 -3.28 1.73
C LYS A 95 -12.47 -1.84 1.92
N TYR A 96 -12.40 -1.38 3.17
CA TYR A 96 -11.93 -0.04 3.51
C TYR A 96 -10.54 0.23 2.95
N ALA A 97 -9.55 -0.64 3.20
CA ALA A 97 -8.19 -0.45 2.70
C ALA A 97 -8.11 -0.42 1.16
N ILE A 98 -8.85 -1.32 0.47
CA ILE A 98 -8.90 -1.32 -1.00
C ILE A 98 -9.52 -0.03 -1.53
N THR A 99 -10.60 0.46 -0.90
CA THR A 99 -11.22 1.73 -1.31
C THR A 99 -10.36 2.95 -0.97
N ALA A 100 -9.63 2.92 0.14
CA ALA A 100 -8.73 4.00 0.55
C ALA A 100 -7.59 4.19 -0.46
N ALA A 101 -6.98 3.09 -0.94
CA ALA A 101 -5.99 3.15 -2.01
C ALA A 101 -6.57 3.75 -3.31
N ALA A 102 -7.80 3.38 -3.68
CA ALA A 102 -8.48 3.96 -4.84
C ALA A 102 -8.82 5.45 -4.67
N MET A 103 -9.20 5.88 -3.46
CA MET A 103 -9.41 7.30 -3.14
C MET A 103 -8.12 8.08 -3.31
N ILE A 104 -7.01 7.59 -2.73
CA ILE A 104 -5.69 8.22 -2.84
C ILE A 104 -5.28 8.33 -4.31
N HIS A 105 -5.47 7.26 -5.09
CA HIS A 105 -5.20 7.28 -6.53
C HIS A 105 -6.05 8.32 -7.28
N GLY A 106 -7.31 8.47 -6.88
CA GLY A 106 -8.22 9.50 -7.39
C GLY A 106 -7.94 10.92 -6.90
N GLY A 107 -6.91 11.12 -6.06
CA GLY A 107 -6.53 12.43 -5.51
C GLY A 107 -7.27 12.85 -4.24
N VAL A 108 -7.97 11.92 -3.57
CA VAL A 108 -8.67 12.16 -2.31
C VAL A 108 -8.00 11.37 -1.19
N TYR A 109 -7.40 12.06 -0.23
CA TYR A 109 -6.80 11.40 0.92
C TYR A 109 -7.86 11.09 1.99
N PRO A 110 -8.05 9.83 2.41
CA PRO A 110 -9.02 9.45 3.45
C PRO A 110 -8.56 9.88 4.84
N ASP A 111 -9.49 10.10 5.77
CA ASP A 111 -9.17 10.34 7.18
C ASP A 111 -8.91 8.99 7.87
N LEU A 112 -7.71 8.45 7.62
CA LEU A 112 -7.33 7.12 8.07
C LEU A 112 -7.48 6.91 9.59
N LEU A 113 -7.27 7.96 10.38
CA LEU A 113 -7.33 7.86 11.82
C LEU A 113 -8.78 7.84 12.31
N ASP A 114 -9.63 8.77 11.85
CA ASP A 114 -11.03 8.82 12.28
C ASP A 114 -11.85 7.66 11.69
N ASP A 115 -11.69 7.38 10.40
CA ASP A 115 -12.41 6.31 9.71
C ASP A 115 -12.07 4.92 10.29
N ALA A 116 -10.83 4.72 10.77
CA ALA A 116 -10.40 3.46 11.40
C ALA A 116 -10.63 3.40 12.91
N ALA A 117 -10.82 4.55 13.58
CA ALA A 117 -10.99 4.62 15.03
C ALA A 117 -12.16 3.77 15.54
N TRP A 118 -13.23 3.64 14.74
CA TRP A 118 -14.47 2.97 15.18
C TRP A 118 -14.40 1.43 15.11
N TRP A 119 -13.34 0.84 14.55
CA TRP A 119 -13.18 -0.62 14.41
C TRP A 119 -11.78 -1.17 14.72
N GLN A 120 -10.96 -0.37 15.42
CA GLN A 120 -9.57 -0.62 15.83
C GLN A 120 -8.53 -0.35 14.73
N THR A 121 -7.96 0.85 14.75
CA THR A 121 -6.88 1.33 13.87
C THR A 121 -5.61 0.46 13.91
N ASP A 122 -5.39 -0.28 15.00
CA ASP A 122 -4.13 -1.01 15.27
C ASP A 122 -3.83 -2.16 14.27
N ASP A 123 -4.81 -2.59 13.45
CA ASP A 123 -4.58 -3.59 12.38
C ASP A 123 -4.77 -3.05 10.95
N LEU A 124 -5.00 -1.73 10.79
CA LEU A 124 -5.19 -1.10 9.48
C LEU A 124 -3.99 -1.33 8.54
N TRP A 125 -2.77 -1.33 9.08
CA TRP A 125 -1.55 -1.57 8.32
C TRP A 125 -1.56 -2.93 7.61
N ALA A 126 -2.08 -3.99 8.25
CA ALA A 126 -2.15 -5.32 7.65
C ALA A 126 -3.12 -5.35 6.46
N TYR A 127 -4.29 -4.71 6.60
CA TYR A 127 -5.25 -4.60 5.49
C TYR A 127 -4.74 -3.69 4.37
N SER A 128 -3.92 -2.69 4.70
CA SER A 128 -3.24 -1.84 3.72
C SER A 128 -2.19 -2.62 2.93
N PHE A 129 -1.45 -3.51 3.59
CA PHE A 129 -0.54 -4.44 2.92
C PHE A 129 -1.29 -5.40 1.99
N PHE A 130 -2.43 -5.97 2.42
CA PHE A 130 -3.26 -6.80 1.55
C PHE A 130 -3.80 -6.04 0.35
N ALA A 131 -4.22 -4.78 0.53
CA ALA A 131 -4.64 -3.92 -0.58
C ALA A 131 -3.50 -3.69 -1.58
N LEU A 132 -2.27 -3.46 -1.09
CA LEU A 132 -1.08 -3.36 -1.93
C LEU A 132 -0.84 -4.64 -2.74
N LEU A 133 -0.85 -5.83 -2.11
CA LEU A 133 -0.69 -7.10 -2.83
C LEU A 133 -1.72 -7.28 -3.93
N ILE A 134 -2.99 -6.95 -3.63
CA ILE A 134 -4.09 -7.01 -4.58
C ILE A 134 -3.81 -6.12 -5.80
N PHE A 135 -3.46 -4.85 -5.59
CA PHE A 135 -3.28 -3.93 -6.70
C PHE A 135 -1.99 -4.17 -7.49
N VAL A 136 -0.91 -4.64 -6.87
CA VAL A 136 0.31 -5.04 -7.57
C VAL A 136 0.04 -6.23 -8.49
N ARG A 137 -0.69 -7.24 -8.00
CA ARG A 137 -1.08 -8.40 -8.81
C ARG A 137 -2.07 -8.05 -9.91
N ALA A 138 -3.01 -7.13 -9.64
CA ALA A 138 -3.92 -6.61 -10.65
C ALA A 138 -3.16 -5.85 -11.75
N ALA A 139 -2.17 -5.04 -11.39
CA ALA A 139 -1.32 -4.35 -12.35
C ALA A 139 -0.48 -5.32 -13.18
N ALA A 140 0.12 -6.32 -12.55
CA ALA A 140 0.87 -7.38 -13.23
C ALA A 140 0.00 -8.11 -14.26
N GLU A 141 -1.19 -8.57 -13.86
CA GLU A 141 -2.13 -9.25 -14.75
C GLU A 141 -2.56 -8.37 -15.95
N ARG A 142 -2.90 -7.10 -15.69
CA ARG A 142 -3.37 -6.17 -16.73
C ARG A 142 -2.30 -5.76 -17.73
N THR A 143 -1.04 -5.70 -17.29
CA THR A 143 0.09 -5.27 -18.12
C THR A 143 0.89 -6.42 -18.72
N GLY A 144 0.60 -7.66 -18.31
CA GLY A 144 1.39 -8.85 -18.70
C GLY A 144 2.79 -8.88 -18.09
N ARG A 145 3.06 -8.05 -17.08
CA ARG A 145 4.34 -7.96 -16.36
C ARG A 145 4.34 -8.90 -15.16
N SER A 146 5.53 -9.20 -14.64
CA SER A 146 5.65 -9.89 -13.36
C SER A 146 5.36 -8.96 -12.17
N VAL A 147 5.08 -9.53 -11.00
CA VAL A 147 4.89 -8.76 -9.75
C VAL A 147 6.16 -7.98 -9.40
N GLU A 148 7.32 -8.61 -9.62
CA GLU A 148 8.64 -8.03 -9.40
C GLU A 148 8.86 -6.80 -10.29
N GLU A 149 8.53 -6.90 -11.59
CA GLU A 149 8.64 -5.79 -12.53
C GLU A 149 7.75 -4.61 -12.14
N VAL A 150 6.52 -4.88 -11.68
CA VAL A 150 5.61 -3.84 -11.19
C VAL A 150 6.16 -3.20 -9.91
N ALA A 151 6.67 -4.00 -8.97
CA ALA A 151 7.23 -3.51 -7.71
C ALA A 151 8.44 -2.58 -7.93
N ILE A 152 9.34 -2.96 -8.84
CA ILE A 152 10.49 -2.12 -9.23
C ILE A 152 10.01 -0.78 -9.81
N SER A 153 9.00 -0.78 -10.68
CA SER A 153 8.45 0.44 -11.27
C SER A 153 7.81 1.38 -10.24
N ILE A 154 7.09 0.82 -9.27
CA ILE A 154 6.54 1.58 -8.15
C ILE A 154 7.67 2.19 -7.32
N ALA A 155 8.75 1.42 -7.07
CA ALA A 155 9.94 1.90 -6.37
C ALA A 155 10.59 3.09 -7.08
N ASP A 156 10.82 2.97 -8.38
CA ASP A 156 11.44 4.02 -9.20
C ASP A 156 10.60 5.29 -9.18
N ARG A 157 9.27 5.18 -9.30
CA ARG A 157 8.35 6.32 -9.19
C ARG A 157 8.37 6.98 -7.82
N ARG A 158 8.53 6.19 -6.75
CA ARG A 158 8.63 6.71 -5.38
C ARG A 158 9.96 7.43 -5.16
N MET A 159 11.06 6.86 -5.62
CA MET A 159 12.39 7.50 -5.59
C MET A 159 12.42 8.80 -6.40
N ALA A 160 11.77 8.83 -7.56
CA ALA A 160 11.65 10.04 -8.37
C ALA A 160 10.85 11.16 -7.66
N ARG A 161 9.78 10.81 -6.91
CA ARG A 161 9.01 11.80 -6.11
C ARG A 161 9.75 12.27 -4.86
N LEU A 162 10.61 11.44 -4.29
CA LEU A 162 11.40 11.75 -3.09
C LEU A 162 12.71 12.49 -3.41
N SER A 163 13.18 12.42 -4.66
CA SER A 163 14.29 13.25 -5.12
C SER A 163 13.82 14.70 -5.15
N PRO A 164 14.45 15.63 -4.40
CA PRO A 164 14.13 17.04 -4.55
C PRO A 164 14.36 17.40 -6.01
N ILE A 165 13.40 18.09 -6.61
CA ILE A 165 13.56 18.70 -7.93
C ILE A 165 14.82 19.56 -7.89
N ASP A 166 15.92 19.04 -8.43
CA ASP A 166 17.12 19.82 -8.73
C ASP A 166 16.84 20.58 -10.03
N ASP A 167 15.93 21.54 -9.93
CA ASP A 167 15.64 22.51 -10.97
C ASP A 167 15.24 23.83 -10.30
N ARG A 168 16.26 24.48 -9.74
CA ARG A 168 16.31 25.94 -9.73
C ARG A 168 17.62 26.42 -10.32
N GLN A 169 17.46 26.89 -11.56
CA GLN A 169 18.13 28.03 -12.18
C GLN A 169 19.39 27.76 -12.99
N GLY A 170 19.15 27.41 -14.26
CA GLY A 170 19.57 28.34 -15.31
C GLY A 170 18.83 29.67 -15.14
N ALA A 171 19.52 30.68 -14.62
CA ALA A 171 19.15 32.08 -14.71
C ALA A 171 20.41 32.94 -14.47
N GLY A 172 20.90 33.60 -15.53
CA GLY A 172 21.93 34.63 -15.46
C GLY A 172 23.14 34.35 -16.34
#